data_AF-A0AA35MCZ9-F1
#
_entry.id   AF-A0AA35MCZ9-F1
#
_cell.length_a   1.000
_cell.length_b   1.000
_cell.length_c   1.000
_cell.angle_alpha   90.00
_cell.angle_beta   90.00
_cell.angle_gamma   90.00
#
_symmetry.space_group_name_H-M   'P 1'
#
loop_
_entity.id
_entity.type
_entity.pdbx_description
1 polymer ?
#
loop_
_entity_poly.entity_id
_entity_poly.type
_entity_poly.pdbx_seq_one_letter_code
_entity_poly.pdbx_strand_id
1 'polypeptide(L)'
;MVPACVICKKTAPEVAIKRCAKCSSTPYCSRECQKVDWKNHRKVCGKESAGSSSSSSPNRGSQASPLKGLEKSVTRPFTRIGNGTWLHNRPETDVYRLLIDAYRLRVEDEYTMDGKIDYDSLYGGSGSGLKGFRRFVDRVASHVGLLPSWWNAEKRACCERLGMDPSQWQNLCRAVEKSDIIEHYGTPFFHMELRMFAWKVLGTGIGGQDGTMVLEMMASREVDDGGSGQNLGKLAAVVDLKTMTTSIL
;
A
#
# COMPACT_ATOMS: atom_id res chain seq x y z
N MET A 1 23.90 14.52 27.90
CA MET A 1 22.51 15.03 27.91
C MET A 1 21.56 13.85 28.02
N VAL A 2 20.60 13.90 28.95
CA VAL A 2 19.53 12.89 29.04
C VAL A 2 18.58 13.09 27.86
N PRO A 3 18.24 12.06 27.09
CA PRO A 3 17.32 12.20 25.97
C PRO A 3 15.93 12.61 26.48
N ALA A 4 15.36 13.66 25.89
CA ALA A 4 14.04 14.20 26.20
C ALA A 4 13.10 13.99 25.03
N CYS A 5 11.82 13.73 25.28
CA CYS A 5 10.83 13.66 24.20
C CYS A 5 10.76 15.00 23.47
N VAL A 6 10.81 14.99 22.13
CA VAL A 6 10.79 16.25 21.36
C VAL A 6 9.47 17.02 21.46
N ILE A 7 8.37 16.35 21.78
CA ILE A 7 7.04 16.98 21.93
C ILE A 7 6.78 17.41 23.37
N CYS A 8 6.73 16.48 24.33
CA CYS A 8 6.33 16.81 25.70
C CYS A 8 7.50 17.18 26.62
N LYS A 9 8.74 17.13 26.12
CA LYS A 9 9.99 17.47 26.83
C LYS A 9 10.31 16.65 28.08
N LYS A 10 9.47 15.67 28.44
CA LYS A 10 9.74 14.72 29.53
C LYS A 10 10.98 13.87 29.26
N THR A 11 11.68 13.50 30.31
CA THR A 11 12.94 12.73 30.30
C THR A 11 12.81 11.46 31.14
N ALA A 12 13.76 10.53 30.99
CA ALA A 12 13.89 9.43 31.95
C ALA A 12 14.36 9.97 33.32
N PRO A 13 13.89 9.42 34.46
CA PRO A 13 13.06 8.21 34.61
C PRO A 13 11.54 8.45 34.58
N GLU A 14 11.05 9.69 34.42
CA GLU A 14 9.61 10.00 34.43
C GLU A 14 8.85 9.25 33.32
N VAL A 15 9.49 9.09 32.15
CA VAL A 15 8.95 8.33 31.02
C VAL A 15 10.04 7.53 30.32
N ALA A 16 9.68 6.36 29.79
CA ALA A 16 10.57 5.58 28.94
C ALA A 16 10.73 6.26 27.58
N ILE A 17 11.96 6.70 27.27
CA ILE A 17 12.26 7.34 25.99
C ILE A 17 12.66 6.31 24.96
N LYS A 18 11.90 6.27 23.86
CA LYS A 18 12.16 5.43 22.67
C LYS A 18 12.62 6.32 21.54
N ARG A 19 13.40 5.77 20.60
CA ARG A 19 13.77 6.49 19.38
C ARG A 19 12.86 6.06 18.23
N CYS A 20 12.72 6.94 17.23
CA CYS A 20 11.98 6.62 16.02
C CYS A 20 12.51 5.32 15.40
N ALA A 21 11.65 4.34 15.17
CA ALA A 21 12.06 3.03 14.65
C ALA A 21 12.70 3.10 13.25
N LYS A 22 12.39 4.15 12.47
CA LYS A 22 12.87 4.31 11.10
C LYS A 22 14.27 4.93 11.01
N CYS A 23 14.58 5.92 11.83
CA CYS A 23 15.85 6.65 11.75
C CYS A 23 16.71 6.54 13.01
N SER A 24 16.17 5.96 14.09
CA SER A 24 16.82 5.80 15.39
C SER A 24 17.43 7.08 15.98
N SER A 25 17.08 8.26 15.47
CA SER A 25 17.68 9.53 15.87
C SER A 25 16.80 10.31 16.84
N THR A 26 15.53 10.54 16.48
CA THR A 26 14.63 11.41 17.25
C THR A 26 13.95 10.68 18.43
N PRO A 27 14.03 11.23 19.67
CA PRO A 27 13.45 10.65 20.88
C PRO A 27 11.97 11.02 21.14
N TYR A 28 11.16 10.03 21.53
CA TYR A 28 9.76 10.14 21.92
C TYR A 28 9.44 9.30 23.15
N CYS A 29 8.55 9.77 24.03
CA CYS A 29 8.06 8.95 25.15
C CYS A 29 6.94 7.97 24.75
N SER A 30 6.23 8.26 23.66
CA SER A 30 5.10 7.45 23.19
C SER A 30 4.84 7.62 21.69
N ARG A 31 4.00 6.74 21.12
CA ARG A 31 3.59 6.83 19.70
C ARG A 31 2.72 8.06 19.44
N GLU A 32 1.99 8.54 20.43
CA GLU A 32 1.14 9.73 20.35
C GLU A 32 2.02 10.98 20.16
N CYS A 33 3.10 11.11 20.94
CA CYS A 33 4.08 12.18 20.74
C CYS A 33 4.78 12.06 19.37
N GLN A 34 5.07 10.86 18.90
CA GLN A 34 5.62 10.67 17.55
C GLN A 34 4.63 11.09 16.45
N LYS A 35 3.33 10.77 16.59
CA LYS A 35 2.27 11.17 15.64
C LYS A 35 2.08 12.68 15.59
N VAL A 36 2.12 13.37 16.73
CA VAL A 36 2.04 14.84 16.80
C VAL A 36 3.21 15.48 16.04
N ASP A 37 4.42 14.96 16.24
CA ASP A 37 5.62 15.46 15.54
C ASP A 37 5.69 15.02 14.07
N TRP A 38 4.91 14.02 13.66
CA TRP A 38 5.08 13.33 12.38
C TRP A 38 5.10 14.28 11.18
N LYS A 39 4.27 15.34 11.20
CA LYS A 39 4.24 16.32 10.12
C LYS A 39 5.59 17.02 9.88
N ASN A 40 6.35 17.23 10.95
CA ASN A 40 7.67 17.87 10.95
C ASN A 40 8.78 16.83 10.79
N HIS A 41 8.77 15.80 11.65
CA HIS A 41 9.80 14.76 11.66
C HIS A 41 9.91 14.01 10.34
N ARG A 42 8.80 13.68 9.65
CA ARG A 42 8.85 12.93 8.38
C ARG A 42 9.67 13.59 7.28
N LYS A 43 9.85 14.91 7.33
CA LYS A 43 10.67 15.66 6.35
C LYS A 43 12.17 15.39 6.50
N VAL A 44 12.58 14.97 7.70
CA VAL A 44 13.98 14.74 8.10
C VAL A 44 14.26 13.31 8.56
N CYS A 45 13.22 12.51 8.78
CA CYS A 45 13.30 11.12 9.22
C CYS A 45 14.06 10.26 8.20
N GLY A 46 15.28 9.84 8.56
CA GLY A 46 16.15 8.99 7.75
C GLY A 46 17.14 9.76 6.85
N LYS A 47 17.20 11.09 6.93
CA LYS A 47 18.19 11.90 6.19
C LYS A 47 19.56 11.96 6.87
N GLU A 48 19.63 11.67 8.16
CA GLU A 48 20.87 11.71 8.94
C GLU A 48 21.22 10.31 9.46
N SER A 49 21.67 9.44 8.57
CA SER A 49 22.41 8.21 8.90
C SER A 49 23.07 7.65 7.64
N ALA A 50 24.07 8.37 7.11
CA ALA A 50 25.07 7.76 6.24
C ALA A 50 26.19 7.20 7.13
N GLY A 51 26.11 5.90 7.40
CA GLY A 51 27.06 5.20 8.27
C GLY A 51 26.89 3.69 8.16
N SER A 52 27.37 3.15 7.03
CA SER A 52 27.87 1.79 6.78
C SER A 52 27.10 0.59 7.35
N SER A 53 26.45 -0.18 6.46
CA SER A 53 26.56 -1.64 6.40
C SER A 53 26.19 -2.11 5.00
N SER A 54 27.22 -2.43 4.22
CA SER A 54 27.13 -3.09 2.92
C SER A 54 26.56 -4.50 3.09
N SER A 55 25.40 -4.74 2.49
CA SER A 55 25.08 -6.05 1.92
C SER A 55 24.60 -5.83 0.50
N SER A 56 25.44 -6.30 -0.41
CA SER A 56 25.23 -6.34 -1.85
C SER A 56 23.98 -7.15 -2.18
N SER A 57 23.02 -6.52 -2.84
CA SER A 57 22.09 -7.21 -3.71
C SER A 57 21.84 -6.34 -4.94
N PRO A 58 21.83 -6.93 -6.15
CA PRO A 58 21.87 -6.18 -7.37
C PRO A 58 20.56 -5.42 -7.52
N ASN A 59 20.70 -4.11 -7.63
CA ASN A 59 19.64 -3.20 -8.04
C ASN A 59 19.27 -3.52 -9.50
N ARG A 60 18.50 -4.59 -9.73
CA ARG A 60 17.72 -4.75 -10.96
C ARG A 60 16.44 -3.97 -10.73
N GLY A 61 16.19 -2.97 -11.56
CA GLY A 61 14.87 -2.34 -11.73
C GLY A 61 13.89 -3.37 -12.29
N SER A 62 13.54 -4.37 -11.47
CA SER A 62 12.84 -5.55 -11.96
C SER A 62 11.39 -5.20 -12.21
N GLN A 63 10.95 -5.42 -13.44
CA GLN A 63 9.56 -5.39 -13.92
C GLN A 63 8.63 -6.38 -13.20
N ALA A 64 9.03 -6.87 -12.03
CA ALA A 64 8.36 -7.87 -11.25
C ALA A 64 7.91 -7.26 -9.91
N SER A 65 6.66 -7.52 -9.52
CA SER A 65 6.21 -7.22 -8.16
C SER A 65 7.12 -7.96 -7.16
N PRO A 66 7.48 -7.33 -6.04
CA PRO A 66 8.43 -7.86 -5.06
C PRO A 66 7.92 -9.14 -4.38
N LEU A 67 8.84 -9.99 -3.92
CA LEU A 67 8.55 -11.17 -3.09
C LEU A 67 8.29 -10.82 -1.61
N LYS A 68 8.50 -9.57 -1.20
CA LYS A 68 8.26 -9.21 0.20
C LYS A 68 6.74 -9.18 0.44
N GLY A 69 6.27 -9.99 1.38
CA GLY A 69 4.83 -10.13 1.68
C GLY A 69 4.05 -11.04 0.71
N LEU A 70 4.68 -11.57 -0.34
CA LEU A 70 4.08 -12.47 -1.32
C LEU A 70 4.98 -13.67 -1.60
N GLU A 71 4.39 -14.82 -1.87
CA GLU A 71 5.13 -16.03 -2.20
C GLU A 71 5.63 -16.05 -3.65
N LYS A 72 4.90 -15.39 -4.56
CA LYS A 72 5.26 -15.35 -5.98
C LYS A 72 5.17 -13.95 -6.58
N SER A 73 6.27 -13.53 -7.21
CA SER A 73 6.32 -12.33 -8.02
C SER A 73 5.59 -12.53 -9.34
N VAL A 74 5.03 -11.45 -9.89
CA VAL A 74 4.51 -11.42 -11.26
C VAL A 74 5.23 -10.34 -12.04
N THR A 75 5.50 -10.61 -13.32
CA THR A 75 6.02 -9.61 -14.24
C THR A 75 4.89 -8.75 -14.78
N ARG A 76 5.19 -7.48 -15.07
CA ARG A 76 4.29 -6.51 -15.72
C ARG A 76 2.92 -6.39 -15.03
N PRO A 77 2.90 -6.09 -13.72
CA PRO A 77 1.66 -6.04 -12.95
C PRO A 77 0.59 -5.10 -13.54
N PHE A 78 0.93 -3.92 -14.06
CA PHE A 78 -0.04 -2.98 -14.61
C PHE A 78 -0.63 -3.48 -15.93
N THR A 79 0.19 -4.07 -16.81
CA THR A 79 -0.29 -4.78 -18.00
C THR A 79 -1.29 -5.88 -17.62
N ARG A 80 -0.98 -6.66 -16.57
CA ARG A 80 -1.88 -7.72 -16.10
C ARG A 80 -3.16 -7.17 -15.48
N ILE A 81 -3.12 -6.03 -14.79
CA ILE A 81 -4.33 -5.36 -14.30
C ILE A 81 -5.20 -4.94 -15.49
N GLY A 82 -4.60 -4.31 -16.51
CA GLY A 82 -5.27 -3.98 -17.77
C GLY A 82 -5.99 -5.19 -18.38
N ASN A 83 -5.27 -6.30 -18.51
CA ASN A 83 -5.76 -7.55 -19.09
C ASN A 83 -6.67 -8.37 -18.15
N GLY A 84 -6.88 -7.94 -16.91
CA GLY A 84 -7.65 -8.71 -15.92
C GLY A 84 -6.96 -9.99 -15.40
N THR A 85 -5.66 -10.14 -15.63
CA THR A 85 -4.88 -11.34 -15.28
C THR A 85 -3.95 -11.15 -14.08
N TRP A 86 -4.10 -10.05 -13.32
CA TRP A 86 -3.18 -9.70 -12.22
C TRP A 86 -3.22 -10.68 -11.04
N LEU A 87 -4.37 -11.28 -10.74
CA LEU A 87 -4.51 -12.33 -9.72
C LEU A 87 -4.12 -13.73 -10.22
N HIS A 88 -3.94 -13.90 -11.53
CA HIS A 88 -3.72 -15.22 -12.13
C HIS A 88 -2.27 -15.68 -12.00
N ASN A 89 -2.09 -17.00 -11.99
CA ASN A 89 -0.80 -17.67 -11.85
C ASN A 89 -0.07 -17.37 -10.52
N ARG A 90 -0.83 -17.09 -9.46
CA ARG A 90 -0.36 -16.87 -8.08
C ARG A 90 -0.85 -17.98 -7.14
N PRO A 91 -0.15 -18.24 -6.03
CA PRO A 91 -0.67 -19.05 -4.93
C PRO A 91 -1.98 -18.50 -4.39
N GLU A 92 -2.82 -19.37 -3.82
CA GLU A 92 -4.11 -18.98 -3.25
C GLU A 92 -3.96 -17.91 -2.16
N THR A 93 -2.97 -18.09 -1.29
CA THR A 93 -2.63 -17.18 -0.20
C THR A 93 -2.31 -15.77 -0.69
N ASP A 94 -1.53 -15.65 -1.76
CA ASP A 94 -1.21 -14.35 -2.37
C ASP A 94 -2.47 -13.67 -2.92
N VAL A 95 -3.35 -14.43 -3.59
CA VAL A 95 -4.63 -13.87 -4.09
C VAL A 95 -5.49 -13.37 -2.92
N TYR A 96 -5.55 -14.12 -1.82
CA TYR A 96 -6.28 -13.67 -0.63
C TYR A 96 -5.71 -12.37 -0.07
N ARG A 97 -4.37 -12.29 0.09
CA ARG A 97 -3.69 -11.11 0.62
C ARG A 97 -3.96 -9.88 -0.24
N LEU A 98 -3.83 -10.03 -1.55
CA LEU A 98 -4.03 -8.96 -2.53
C LEU A 98 -5.48 -8.45 -2.54
N LEU A 99 -6.47 -9.34 -2.48
CA LEU A 99 -7.88 -8.96 -2.42
C LEU A 99 -8.20 -8.16 -1.16
N ILE A 100 -7.73 -8.63 0.00
CA ILE A 100 -7.94 -7.97 1.29
C ILE A 100 -7.33 -6.57 1.28
N ASP A 101 -6.11 -6.42 0.75
CA ASP A 101 -5.42 -5.14 0.80
C ASP A 101 -5.88 -4.15 -0.27
N ALA A 102 -6.34 -4.65 -1.41
CA ALA A 102 -7.02 -3.81 -2.38
C ALA A 102 -8.27 -3.17 -1.74
N TYR A 103 -9.03 -3.95 -0.97
CA TYR A 103 -10.17 -3.43 -0.21
C TYR A 103 -9.75 -2.49 0.92
N ARG A 104 -8.81 -2.90 1.80
CA ARG A 104 -8.39 -2.09 2.96
C ARG A 104 -7.82 -0.74 2.53
N LEU A 105 -6.98 -0.71 1.49
CA LEU A 105 -6.42 0.53 0.95
C LEU A 105 -7.50 1.37 0.25
N ARG A 106 -8.47 0.75 -0.44
CA ARG A 106 -9.58 1.50 -1.05
C ARG A 106 -10.43 2.22 0.01
N VAL A 107 -10.75 1.54 1.10
CA VAL A 107 -11.49 2.11 2.24
C VAL A 107 -10.72 3.26 2.88
N GLU A 108 -9.41 3.09 3.09
CA GLU A 108 -8.54 4.17 3.57
C GLU A 108 -8.58 5.39 2.65
N ASP A 109 -8.41 5.17 1.35
CA ASP A 109 -8.38 6.25 0.37
C ASP A 109 -9.74 6.97 0.28
N GLU A 110 -10.87 6.25 0.31
CA GLU A 110 -12.21 6.86 0.33
C GLU A 110 -12.43 7.72 1.58
N TYR A 111 -12.00 7.25 2.74
CA TYR A 111 -12.11 8.02 3.98
C TYR A 111 -11.22 9.27 3.95
N THR A 112 -9.95 9.10 3.58
CA THR A 112 -8.94 10.18 3.70
C THR A 112 -8.95 11.18 2.55
N MET A 113 -9.35 10.78 1.34
CA MET A 113 -9.33 11.63 0.15
C MET A 113 -10.73 12.10 -0.26
N ASP A 114 -11.76 11.24 -0.14
CA ASP A 114 -13.13 11.60 -0.55
C ASP A 114 -14.03 12.00 0.63
N GLY A 115 -13.58 11.78 1.87
CA GLY A 115 -14.41 11.94 3.07
C GLY A 115 -15.60 10.96 3.12
N LYS A 116 -15.59 9.91 2.30
CA LYS A 116 -16.66 8.91 2.22
C LYS A 116 -16.45 7.87 3.31
N ILE A 117 -17.53 7.55 4.01
CA ILE A 117 -17.53 6.52 5.05
C ILE A 117 -18.41 5.37 4.59
N ASP A 118 -17.79 4.19 4.44
CA ASP A 118 -18.53 2.93 4.32
C ASP A 118 -18.96 2.49 5.73
N TYR A 119 -20.27 2.47 5.99
CA TYR A 119 -20.85 2.09 7.28
C TYR A 119 -20.50 0.65 7.72
N ASP A 120 -20.18 -0.22 6.76
CA ASP A 120 -19.77 -1.60 7.04
C ASP A 120 -18.23 -1.76 7.14
N SER A 121 -17.49 -0.66 7.12
CA SER A 121 -16.05 -0.60 7.32
C SER A 121 -15.68 -0.16 8.74
N LEU A 122 -14.38 -0.15 9.02
CA LEU A 122 -13.81 0.32 10.29
C LEU A 122 -14.13 1.80 10.57
N TYR A 123 -14.26 2.61 9.52
CA TYR A 123 -14.61 4.03 9.64
C TYR A 123 -16.11 4.25 9.90
N GLY A 124 -16.93 3.25 9.57
CA GLY A 124 -18.38 3.24 9.80
C GLY A 124 -18.82 2.80 11.19
N GLY A 125 -17.87 2.43 12.06
CA GLY A 125 -18.16 1.90 13.40
C GLY A 125 -18.41 0.38 13.43
N SER A 126 -18.24 -0.33 12.31
CA SER A 126 -18.26 -1.80 12.31
C SER A 126 -17.04 -2.35 13.05
N GLY A 127 -17.24 -3.43 13.82
CA GLY A 127 -16.14 -4.11 14.53
C GLY A 127 -15.09 -4.76 13.60
N SER A 128 -15.39 -4.90 12.31
CA SER A 128 -14.46 -5.34 11.28
C SER A 128 -14.88 -4.86 9.88
N GLY A 129 -13.94 -4.81 8.94
CA GLY A 129 -14.22 -4.56 7.52
C GLY A 129 -14.81 -5.75 6.75
N LEU A 130 -15.17 -6.86 7.41
CA LEU A 130 -15.57 -8.10 6.74
C LEU A 130 -16.81 -7.92 5.83
N LYS A 131 -17.79 -7.13 6.26
CA LYS A 131 -19.02 -6.91 5.48
C LYS A 131 -18.74 -6.12 4.20
N GLY A 132 -17.98 -5.04 4.30
CA GLY A 132 -17.55 -4.29 3.12
C GLY A 132 -16.64 -5.10 2.22
N PHE A 133 -15.74 -5.89 2.80
CA PHE A 133 -14.87 -6.81 2.05
C PHE A 133 -15.67 -7.85 1.27
N ARG A 134 -16.71 -8.45 1.87
CA ARG A 134 -17.60 -9.39 1.17
C ARG A 134 -18.23 -8.77 -0.07
N ARG A 135 -18.76 -7.55 0.05
CA ARG A 135 -19.30 -6.82 -1.11
C ARG A 135 -18.24 -6.55 -2.17
N PHE A 136 -17.03 -6.17 -1.75
CA PHE A 136 -15.92 -5.97 -2.68
C PHE A 136 -15.62 -7.27 -3.44
N VAL A 137 -15.51 -8.42 -2.76
CA VAL A 137 -15.30 -9.73 -3.40
C VAL A 137 -16.47 -10.11 -4.31
N ASP A 138 -17.72 -9.82 -3.94
CA ASP A 138 -18.88 -10.02 -4.82
C ASP A 138 -18.74 -9.22 -6.13
N ARG A 139 -18.25 -7.98 -6.05
CA ARG A 139 -17.92 -7.19 -7.24
C ARG A 139 -16.76 -7.77 -8.03
N VAL A 140 -15.71 -8.27 -7.39
CA VAL A 140 -14.62 -8.94 -8.12
C VAL A 140 -15.17 -10.17 -8.86
N ALA A 141 -16.01 -10.98 -8.20
CA ALA A 141 -16.58 -12.20 -8.77
C ALA A 141 -17.60 -11.94 -9.89
N SER A 142 -18.22 -10.76 -9.95
CA SER A 142 -19.10 -10.39 -11.06
C SER A 142 -18.35 -10.06 -12.35
N HIS A 143 -17.03 -9.87 -12.30
CA HIS A 143 -16.21 -9.64 -13.50
C HIS A 143 -15.67 -10.96 -14.04
N VAL A 144 -16.13 -11.33 -15.23
CA VAL A 144 -15.67 -12.53 -15.92
C VAL A 144 -14.15 -12.48 -16.12
N GLY A 145 -13.45 -13.50 -15.65
CA GLY A 145 -12.02 -13.68 -15.86
C GLY A 145 -11.09 -12.90 -14.92
N LEU A 146 -11.59 -12.08 -13.97
CA LEU A 146 -10.69 -11.43 -12.99
C LEU A 146 -10.11 -12.40 -11.96
N LEU A 147 -10.92 -13.37 -11.52
CA LEU A 147 -10.50 -14.36 -10.54
C LEU A 147 -9.88 -15.58 -11.23
N PRO A 148 -8.88 -16.22 -10.60
CA PRO A 148 -8.35 -17.49 -11.08
C PRO A 148 -9.42 -18.58 -11.19
N SER A 149 -9.26 -19.54 -12.09
CA SER A 149 -10.23 -20.62 -12.34
C SER A 149 -10.50 -21.52 -11.12
N TRP A 150 -9.55 -21.59 -10.18
CA TRP A 150 -9.72 -22.34 -8.94
C TRP A 150 -10.58 -21.60 -7.89
N TRP A 151 -10.91 -20.33 -8.11
CA TRP A 151 -11.70 -19.54 -7.17
C TRP A 151 -13.13 -20.08 -7.07
N ASN A 152 -13.58 -20.33 -5.84
CA ASN A 152 -14.91 -20.82 -5.54
C ASN A 152 -15.34 -20.39 -4.12
N ALA A 153 -16.52 -20.82 -3.67
CA ALA A 153 -17.06 -20.46 -2.36
C ALA A 153 -16.18 -20.90 -1.18
N GLU A 154 -15.52 -22.06 -1.27
CA GLU A 154 -14.58 -22.53 -0.24
C GLU A 154 -13.36 -21.60 -0.16
N LYS A 155 -12.81 -21.20 -1.31
CA LYS A 155 -11.66 -20.31 -1.40
C LYS A 155 -11.99 -18.90 -0.91
N ARG A 156 -13.22 -18.42 -1.18
CA ARG A 156 -13.75 -17.21 -0.55
C ARG A 156 -13.78 -17.33 0.98
N ALA A 157 -14.29 -18.44 1.52
CA ALA A 157 -14.33 -18.64 2.97
C ALA A 157 -12.92 -18.70 3.60
N CYS A 158 -11.94 -19.30 2.91
CA CYS A 158 -10.54 -19.28 3.32
C CYS A 158 -9.95 -17.85 3.29
N CYS A 159 -10.25 -17.07 2.26
CA CYS A 159 -9.85 -15.68 2.14
C CYS A 159 -10.40 -14.83 3.30
N GLU A 160 -11.70 -14.95 3.59
CA GLU A 160 -12.35 -14.26 4.72
C GLU A 160 -11.74 -14.68 6.06
N ARG A 161 -11.43 -15.96 6.26
CA ARG A 161 -10.79 -16.46 7.47
C ARG A 161 -9.39 -15.89 7.66
N LEU A 162 -8.59 -15.83 6.59
CA LEU A 162 -7.28 -15.17 6.62
C LEU A 162 -7.42 -13.69 6.99
N GLY A 163 -8.42 -13.01 6.40
CA GLY A 163 -8.71 -11.61 6.69
C GLY A 163 -9.15 -11.32 8.12
N MET A 164 -9.69 -12.31 8.82
CA MET A 164 -10.18 -12.17 10.20
C MET A 164 -9.21 -12.72 11.26
N ASP A 165 -8.10 -13.34 10.84
CA ASP A 165 -7.08 -13.85 11.75
C ASP A 165 -6.24 -12.70 12.35
N PRO A 166 -6.26 -12.49 13.69
CA PRO A 166 -5.52 -11.41 14.34
C PRO A 166 -4.00 -11.46 14.15
N SER A 167 -3.44 -12.64 13.84
CA SER A 167 -2.01 -12.85 13.62
C SER A 167 -1.55 -12.42 12.22
N GLN A 168 -2.48 -12.28 11.28
CA GLN A 168 -2.16 -11.90 9.90
C GLN A 168 -1.93 -10.40 9.79
N TRP A 169 -1.05 -10.01 8.87
CA TRP A 169 -0.89 -8.61 8.50
C TRP A 169 -2.14 -8.11 7.76
N GLN A 170 -2.76 -8.96 6.93
CA GLN A 170 -3.97 -8.69 6.15
C GLN A 170 -5.25 -8.75 7.01
N ASN A 171 -5.25 -8.04 8.13
CA ASN A 171 -6.34 -8.08 9.09
C ASN A 171 -7.40 -7.01 8.80
N LEU A 172 -8.62 -7.45 8.50
CA LEU A 172 -9.81 -6.63 8.21
C LEU A 172 -10.31 -5.83 9.43
N CYS A 173 -9.83 -6.13 10.63
CA CYS A 173 -10.05 -5.33 11.83
C CYS A 173 -9.05 -4.18 11.98
N ARG A 174 -8.16 -3.96 11.01
CA ARG A 174 -7.11 -2.93 11.05
C ARG A 174 -7.05 -2.12 9.75
N ALA A 175 -7.09 -0.79 9.89
CA ALA A 175 -6.80 0.13 8.80
C ALA A 175 -5.38 -0.07 8.27
N VAL A 176 -5.14 0.41 7.05
CA VAL A 176 -3.82 0.38 6.41
C VAL A 176 -3.58 1.69 5.68
N GLU A 177 -2.44 2.32 5.91
CA GLU A 177 -2.04 3.51 5.18
C GLU A 177 -1.20 3.14 3.96
N LYS A 178 -1.12 4.05 2.99
CA LYS A 178 -0.22 3.92 1.83
C LYS A 178 1.22 3.55 2.23
N SER A 179 1.76 4.14 3.29
CA SER A 179 3.13 3.85 3.75
C SER A 179 3.28 2.43 4.26
N ASP A 180 2.26 1.89 4.92
CA ASP A 180 2.28 0.51 5.44
C ASP A 180 2.34 -0.49 4.29
N ILE A 181 1.61 -0.22 3.19
CA ILE A 181 1.63 -1.02 1.96
C ILE A 181 3.03 -1.01 1.33
N ILE A 182 3.63 0.18 1.17
CA ILE A 182 4.97 0.32 0.59
C ILE A 182 6.00 -0.43 1.45
N GLU A 183 5.89 -0.34 2.77
CA GLU A 183 6.80 -1.04 3.68
C GLU A 183 6.60 -2.56 3.64
N HIS A 184 5.35 -3.03 3.67
CA HIS A 184 5.02 -4.45 3.68
C HIS A 184 5.47 -5.15 2.40
N TYR A 185 5.10 -4.58 1.25
CA TYR A 185 5.39 -5.17 -0.06
C TYR A 185 6.77 -4.78 -0.59
N GLY A 186 7.38 -3.70 -0.10
CA GLY A 186 8.77 -3.38 -0.41
C GLY A 186 9.02 -2.72 -1.77
N THR A 187 7.98 -2.28 -2.50
CA THR A 187 8.14 -1.38 -3.64
C THR A 187 7.38 -0.07 -3.47
N PRO A 188 7.93 1.05 -3.97
CA PRO A 188 7.28 2.35 -3.89
C PRO A 188 5.98 2.41 -4.70
N PHE A 189 5.74 1.49 -5.63
CA PHE A 189 4.60 1.49 -6.54
C PHE A 189 3.52 0.45 -6.22
N PHE A 190 3.73 -0.46 -5.25
CA PHE A 190 2.76 -1.54 -4.99
C PHE A 190 1.35 -1.04 -4.63
N HIS A 191 1.27 0.07 -3.88
CA HIS A 191 0.01 0.73 -3.58
C HIS A 191 -0.78 1.14 -4.83
N MET A 192 -0.09 1.44 -5.93
CA MET A 192 -0.73 1.74 -7.22
C MET A 192 -1.27 0.47 -7.88
N GLU A 193 -0.60 -0.68 -7.76
CA GLU A 193 -1.16 -1.96 -8.23
C GLU A 193 -2.52 -2.24 -7.55
N LEU A 194 -2.58 -2.11 -6.23
CA LEU A 194 -3.79 -2.31 -5.44
C LEU A 194 -4.91 -1.31 -5.82
N ARG A 195 -4.56 -0.01 -5.96
CA ARG A 195 -5.51 1.04 -6.35
C ARG A 195 -6.06 0.84 -7.76
N MET A 196 -5.21 0.49 -8.72
CA MET A 196 -5.65 0.26 -10.10
C MET A 196 -6.50 -0.99 -10.21
N PHE A 197 -6.18 -2.05 -9.45
CA PHE A 197 -7.04 -3.22 -9.36
C PHE A 197 -8.40 -2.88 -8.74
N ALA A 198 -8.44 -2.17 -7.61
CA ALA A 198 -9.69 -1.76 -6.96
C ALA A 198 -10.53 -0.83 -7.86
N TRP A 199 -9.91 0.11 -8.56
CA TRP A 199 -10.57 0.96 -9.56
C TRP A 199 -11.20 0.10 -10.67
N LYS A 200 -10.46 -0.87 -11.24
CA LYS A 200 -10.97 -1.75 -12.29
C LYS A 200 -12.21 -2.54 -11.84
N VAL A 201 -12.27 -2.95 -10.57
CA VAL A 201 -13.40 -3.69 -9.99
C VAL A 201 -14.59 -2.78 -9.69
N LEU A 202 -14.34 -1.55 -9.23
CA LEU A 202 -15.39 -0.65 -8.74
C LEU A 202 -15.88 0.35 -9.79
N GLY A 203 -15.15 0.51 -10.90
CA GLY A 203 -15.44 1.48 -11.97
C GLY A 203 -15.35 2.94 -11.54
N THR A 204 -14.91 3.21 -10.31
CA THR A 204 -14.87 4.55 -9.71
C THR A 204 -13.49 4.82 -9.13
N GLY A 205 -12.87 5.91 -9.56
CA GLY A 205 -11.62 6.36 -8.95
C GLY A 205 -11.85 7.21 -7.71
N ILE A 206 -10.79 7.35 -6.94
CA ILE A 206 -10.74 8.27 -5.80
C ILE A 206 -10.77 9.71 -6.35
N GLY A 207 -11.56 10.60 -5.74
CA GLY A 207 -11.74 11.97 -6.21
C GLY A 207 -12.52 12.10 -7.52
N GLY A 208 -13.23 11.05 -7.96
CA GLY A 208 -13.96 11.04 -9.23
C GLY A 208 -13.08 10.91 -10.47
N GLN A 209 -11.81 10.53 -10.29
CA GLN A 209 -10.85 10.41 -11.38
C GLN A 209 -11.05 9.11 -12.18
N ASP A 210 -10.78 9.17 -13.49
CA ASP A 210 -10.70 7.99 -14.34
C ASP A 210 -9.30 7.38 -14.26
N GLY A 211 -9.21 6.12 -13.83
CA GLY A 211 -7.95 5.38 -13.70
C GLY A 211 -7.36 4.91 -15.03
N THR A 212 -8.08 5.05 -16.15
CA THR A 212 -7.66 4.55 -17.47
C THR A 212 -6.31 5.11 -17.88
N MET A 213 -6.16 6.44 -17.87
CA MET A 213 -4.90 7.10 -18.28
C MET A 213 -3.73 6.71 -17.36
N VAL A 214 -3.97 6.57 -16.05
CA VAL A 214 -2.93 6.18 -15.09
C VAL A 214 -2.49 4.74 -15.33
N LEU A 215 -3.43 3.83 -15.56
CA LEU A 215 -3.16 2.43 -15.84
C LEU A 215 -2.40 2.27 -17.17
N GLU A 216 -2.83 2.94 -18.23
CA GLU A 216 -2.15 2.95 -19.53
C GLU A 216 -0.73 3.49 -19.41
N MET A 217 -0.55 4.64 -18.76
CA MET A 217 0.76 5.24 -18.54
C MET A 217 1.70 4.29 -17.77
N MET A 218 1.20 3.59 -16.75
CA MET A 218 2.02 2.63 -16.01
C MET A 218 2.31 1.37 -16.81
N ALA A 219 1.34 0.83 -17.55
CA ALA A 219 1.52 -0.35 -18.39
C ALA A 219 2.52 -0.10 -19.53
N SER A 220 2.47 1.06 -20.20
CA SER A 220 3.44 1.42 -21.25
C SER A 220 4.87 1.48 -20.72
N ARG A 221 5.07 1.98 -19.50
CA ARG A 221 6.40 2.04 -18.86
C ARG A 221 6.96 0.66 -18.52
N GLU A 222 6.12 -0.37 -18.43
CA GLU A 222 6.58 -1.76 -18.30
C GLU A 222 7.07 -2.35 -19.63
N VAL A 223 6.66 -1.76 -20.77
CA VAL A 223 7.05 -2.21 -22.13
C VAL A 223 8.37 -1.56 -22.57
N ASP A 224 8.57 -0.28 -22.25
CA ASP A 224 9.64 0.55 -22.82
C ASP A 224 11.05 0.32 -22.23
N ASP A 225 11.20 -0.43 -21.12
CA ASP A 225 12.51 -0.69 -20.50
C ASP A 225 13.35 -1.77 -21.25
N GLY A 226 13.11 -1.93 -22.55
CA GLY A 226 14.08 -2.48 -23.50
C GLY A 226 15.24 -1.53 -23.81
N GLY A 227 15.29 -0.32 -23.22
CA GLY A 227 16.35 0.66 -23.45
C GLY A 227 16.63 1.61 -22.27
N SER A 228 17.77 1.41 -21.61
CA SER A 228 18.51 2.38 -20.78
C SER A 228 17.78 3.03 -19.59
N GLY A 229 17.83 2.35 -18.44
CA GLY A 229 17.41 2.86 -17.13
C GLY A 229 18.27 4.01 -16.57
N GLN A 230 18.09 5.23 -17.07
CA GLN A 230 18.72 6.45 -16.49
C GLN A 230 17.75 7.56 -16.07
N ASN A 231 16.43 7.40 -16.13
CA ASN A 231 15.51 8.53 -15.91
C ASN A 231 14.48 8.38 -14.76
N LEU A 232 14.69 7.44 -13.83
CA LEU A 232 13.77 7.26 -12.69
C LEU A 232 13.90 8.35 -11.61
N GLY A 233 15.07 9.01 -11.50
CA GLY A 233 15.34 10.02 -10.46
C GLY A 233 14.73 11.40 -10.73
N LYS A 234 14.45 11.76 -11.99
CA LYS A 234 14.02 13.11 -12.36
C LYS A 234 12.50 13.31 -12.38
N LEU A 235 11.70 12.26 -12.57
CA LEU A 235 10.23 12.38 -12.73
C LEU A 235 9.41 12.19 -11.46
N ALA A 236 10.00 11.67 -10.37
CA ALA A 236 9.34 11.67 -9.06
C ALA A 236 9.06 13.10 -8.53
N ALA A 237 9.69 14.12 -9.12
CA ALA A 237 9.48 15.52 -8.80
C ALA A 237 8.32 16.18 -9.58
N VAL A 238 7.80 15.56 -10.65
CA VAL A 238 6.85 16.23 -11.58
C VAL A 238 5.40 15.81 -11.35
N VAL A 239 5.15 14.70 -10.64
CA VAL A 239 3.79 14.31 -10.24
C VAL A 239 3.64 14.55 -8.75
N ASP A 240 3.07 15.70 -8.38
CA ASP A 240 2.59 15.88 -7.01
C ASP A 240 1.44 14.89 -6.78
N LEU A 241 1.75 13.82 -6.06
CA LEU A 241 0.83 12.71 -5.79
C LEU A 241 -0.36 13.12 -4.90
N LYS A 242 -0.45 14.39 -4.50
CA LYS A 242 -1.61 14.96 -3.79
C LYS A 242 -2.57 15.71 -4.69
N THR A 243 -2.15 16.16 -5.87
CA THR A 243 -2.98 17.02 -6.74
C THR A 243 -3.08 16.52 -8.17
N MET A 244 -2.15 15.68 -8.64
CA MET A 244 -2.10 15.11 -9.99
C MET A 244 -2.46 16.10 -11.12
N THR A 245 -2.16 17.39 -10.96
CA THR A 245 -2.21 18.36 -12.06
C THR A 245 -0.93 18.23 -12.87
N THR A 246 -1.08 17.96 -14.17
CA THR A 246 0.02 18.08 -15.13
C THR A 246 0.29 19.56 -15.37
N SER A 247 1.37 20.10 -14.80
CA SER A 247 1.88 21.37 -15.29
C SER A 247 2.56 21.10 -16.63
N ILE A 248 1.88 21.47 -17.71
CA ILE A 248 2.50 21.62 -19.02
C ILE A 248 3.48 22.79 -18.88
N LEU A 249 4.78 22.51 -19.03
CA LEU A 249 5.74 23.49 -19.52
C LEU A 249 5.96 23.19 -21.00
#